data_AF-A0A1X2HXR9-F1
#
_entry.id   AF-A0A1X2HXR9-F1
#
_cell.length_a   1.000
_cell.length_b   1.000
_cell.length_c   1.000
_cell.angle_alpha   90.00
_cell.angle_beta   90.00
_cell.angle_gamma   90.00
#
_symmetry.space_group_name_H-M   'P 1'
#
loop_
_entity.id
_entity.type
_entity.pdbx_description
1 polymer ?
#
loop_
_entity_poly.entity_id
_entity_poly.type
_entity_poly.pdbx_seq_one_letter_code
_entity_poly.pdbx_strand_id
1 'polypeptide(L)'
;MIIECPLKKSYWNAAKTIVKLDFNITDLWDILTFRKPIEKEAMIHVSDILLVLWTYHWHCYIKEELWNTTHAIRRFRKQLWNKGENFHGQEITTMYEEYLAKHRDQDQDPNLVE
;
A
#
# COMPACT_ATOMS: atom_id res chain seq x y z
N MET A 1 0.76 -14.77 17.29
CA MET A 1 -0.15 -15.50 16.36
C MET A 1 -0.41 -14.80 15.00
N ILE A 2 -0.80 -13.53 14.94
CA ILE A 2 -1.00 -12.81 13.65
C ILE A 2 0.31 -12.20 13.09
N ILE A 3 1.17 -11.69 13.97
CA ILE A 3 2.43 -11.02 13.58
C ILE A 3 3.52 -12.05 13.24
N GLU A 4 3.57 -13.15 13.98
CA GLU A 4 4.59 -14.21 13.83
C GLU A 4 4.23 -15.26 12.76
N CYS A 5 3.03 -15.19 12.17
CA CYS A 5 2.62 -16.12 11.13
C CYS A 5 3.37 -15.81 9.82
N PRO A 6 4.08 -16.76 9.20
CA PRO A 6 4.88 -16.52 7.98
C PRO A 6 4.08 -15.91 6.83
N LEU A 7 2.86 -16.40 6.59
CA LEU A 7 1.98 -15.90 5.53
C LEU A 7 1.57 -14.43 5.75
N LYS A 8 1.35 -14.05 7.00
CA LYS A 8 0.96 -12.69 7.39
C LYS A 8 2.16 -11.75 7.44
N LYS A 9 3.36 -12.28 7.71
CA LYS A 9 4.63 -11.52 7.63
C LYS A 9 4.91 -11.03 6.21
N SER A 10 4.64 -11.86 5.19
CA SER A 10 4.73 -11.46 3.78
C SER A 10 3.80 -10.29 3.46
N TYR A 11 2.56 -10.34 3.92
CA TYR A 11 1.61 -9.24 3.77
C TYR A 11 2.10 -7.96 4.47
N TRP A 12 2.55 -8.07 5.72
CA TRP A 12 3.08 -6.92 6.47
C TRP A 12 4.23 -6.23 5.74
N ASN A 13 5.20 -7.00 5.22
CA ASN A 13 6.33 -6.45 4.47
C ASN A 13 5.86 -5.69 3.23
N ALA A 14 4.98 -6.31 2.43
CA ALA A 14 4.46 -5.67 1.23
C ALA A 14 3.64 -4.41 1.54
N ALA A 15 2.79 -4.47 2.57
CA ALA A 15 1.96 -3.35 2.96
C ALA A 15 2.78 -2.17 3.51
N LYS A 16 3.78 -2.44 4.37
CA LYS A 16 4.76 -1.46 4.85
C LYS A 16 5.46 -0.74 3.69
N THR A 17 5.87 -1.47 2.66
CA THR A 17 6.53 -0.88 1.47
C THR A 17 5.61 0.08 0.72
N ILE A 18 4.32 -0.26 0.57
CA ILE A 18 3.35 0.59 -0.16
C ILE A 18 3.21 1.97 0.49
N VAL A 19 3.11 2.01 1.82
CA VAL A 19 2.94 3.26 2.59
C VAL A 19 4.27 3.84 3.09
N LYS A 20 5.41 3.33 2.60
CA LYS A 20 6.76 3.82 2.92
C LYS A 20 7.06 3.93 4.43
N LEU A 21 6.56 3.00 5.23
CA LEU A 21 6.87 2.96 6.67
C LEU A 21 8.33 2.51 6.88
N ASP A 22 9.02 3.04 7.89
CA ASP A 22 10.41 2.70 8.18
C ASP A 22 10.60 2.12 9.60
N PHE A 23 10.24 0.84 9.77
CA PHE A 23 10.55 0.08 10.98
C PHE A 23 10.73 -1.41 10.68
N ASN A 24 11.52 -2.15 11.47
CA ASN A 24 11.61 -3.60 11.27
C ASN A 24 10.34 -4.29 11.79
N ILE A 25 9.80 -5.29 11.08
CA ILE A 25 8.62 -6.04 11.54
C ILE A 25 8.81 -6.62 12.94
N THR A 26 10.05 -6.94 13.34
CA THR A 26 10.36 -7.37 14.71
C THR A 26 9.90 -6.36 15.76
N ASP A 27 9.90 -5.07 15.42
CA ASP A 27 9.54 -3.97 16.30
C ASP A 27 8.02 -3.72 16.32
N LEU A 28 7.25 -4.37 15.43
CA LEU A 28 5.82 -4.12 15.28
C LEU A 28 5.07 -4.31 16.60
N TRP A 29 5.44 -5.32 17.39
CA TRP A 29 4.81 -5.56 18.68
C TRP A 29 5.07 -4.40 19.66
N ASP A 30 6.29 -3.91 19.71
CA ASP A 30 6.65 -2.78 20.58
C ASP A 30 5.98 -1.48 20.11
N ILE A 31 5.81 -1.29 18.81
CA ILE A 31 5.03 -0.17 18.25
C ILE A 31 3.57 -0.26 18.66
N LEU A 32 2.93 -1.43 18.50
CA LEU A 32 1.52 -1.64 18.83
C LEU A 32 1.22 -1.56 20.32
N THR A 33 2.22 -1.85 21.16
CA THR A 33 2.12 -1.73 22.62
C THR A 33 2.66 -0.40 23.15
N PHE A 34 2.94 0.56 22.26
CA PHE A 34 3.44 1.89 22.58
C PHE A 34 4.77 1.92 23.35
N ARG A 35 5.52 0.81 23.33
CA ARG A 35 6.88 0.71 23.90
C ARG A 35 7.91 1.38 23.00
N LYS A 36 7.67 1.39 21.68
CA LYS A 36 8.47 2.11 20.69
C LYS A 36 7.61 3.21 20.06
N PRO A 37 8.00 4.50 20.19
CA PRO A 37 7.26 5.59 19.59
C PRO A 37 7.49 5.60 18.07
N ILE A 38 6.44 5.99 17.34
CA ILE A 38 6.48 6.31 15.91
C ILE A 38 5.65 7.56 15.65
N GLU A 39 5.85 8.19 14.50
CA GLU A 39 5.06 9.34 14.06
C GLU A 39 3.57 8.99 13.97
N LYS A 40 2.71 9.98 14.18
CA LYS A 40 1.26 9.80 14.21
C LYS A 40 0.74 9.28 12.87
N GLU A 41 1.21 9.85 11.77
CA GLU A 41 0.88 9.46 10.41
C GLU A 41 1.30 8.01 10.14
N ALA A 42 2.51 7.63 10.59
CA ALA A 42 2.99 6.26 10.51
C ALA A 42 2.08 5.29 11.29
N MET A 43 1.62 5.68 12.48
CA MET A 43 0.70 4.86 13.29
C MET A 43 -0.67 4.68 12.63
N ILE A 44 -1.18 5.71 11.92
CA ILE A 44 -2.41 5.59 11.13
C ILE A 44 -2.23 4.50 10.07
N HIS A 45 -1.15 4.49 9.30
CA HIS A 45 -0.92 3.44 8.32
C HIS A 45 -0.70 2.06 8.95
N VAL A 46 -0.03 1.97 10.11
CA VAL A 46 0.08 0.70 10.86
C VAL A 46 -1.31 0.17 11.22
N SER A 47 -2.22 1.04 11.67
CA SER A 47 -3.61 0.67 11.97
C SER A 47 -4.37 0.22 10.72
N ASP A 48 -4.12 0.84 9.56
CA ASP A 48 -4.75 0.47 8.30
C ASP A 48 -4.34 -0.92 7.83
N ILE A 49 -3.04 -1.21 7.94
CA ILE A 49 -2.48 -2.52 7.61
C ILE A 49 -3.10 -3.60 8.52
N LEU A 50 -3.19 -3.31 9.83
CA LEU A 50 -3.83 -4.19 10.81
C LEU A 50 -5.29 -4.47 10.50
N LEU A 51 -6.06 -3.43 10.16
CA LEU A 51 -7.49 -3.55 9.88
C LEU A 51 -7.76 -4.53 8.74
N VAL A 52 -7.03 -4.39 7.63
CA VAL A 52 -7.16 -5.29 6.48
C VAL A 52 -6.70 -6.70 6.82
N LEU A 53 -5.59 -6.82 7.55
CA LEU A 53 -5.12 -8.13 8.00
C LEU A 53 -6.19 -8.84 8.81
N TRP A 54 -6.73 -8.16 9.83
CA TRP A 54 -7.71 -8.71 10.75
C TRP A 54 -8.99 -9.11 10.02
N THR A 55 -9.56 -8.19 9.24
CA THR A 55 -10.80 -8.43 8.49
C THR A 55 -10.65 -9.55 7.46
N TYR A 56 -9.52 -9.61 6.75
CA TYR A 56 -9.29 -10.67 5.77
C TYR A 56 -8.98 -12.02 6.43
N HIS A 57 -8.27 -12.03 7.56
CA HIS A 57 -8.01 -13.24 8.33
C HIS A 57 -9.32 -13.91 8.76
N TRP A 58 -10.24 -13.14 9.33
CA TRP A 58 -11.55 -13.67 9.75
C TRP A 58 -12.42 -14.05 8.57
N HIS A 59 -12.36 -13.32 7.45
CA HIS A 59 -13.05 -13.70 6.23
C HIS A 59 -12.59 -15.09 5.74
N CYS A 60 -11.28 -15.32 5.64
CA CYS A 60 -10.71 -16.61 5.29
C CYS A 60 -11.15 -17.71 6.26
N TYR A 61 -11.12 -17.44 7.57
CA TYR A 61 -11.53 -18.40 8.59
C TYR A 61 -13.01 -18.80 8.46
N ILE A 62 -13.91 -17.81 8.32
CA ILE A 62 -15.36 -18.03 8.22
C ILE A 62 -15.75 -18.71 6.91
N LYS A 63 -15.04 -18.40 5.82
CA LYS A 63 -15.30 -18.96 4.48
C LYS A 63 -14.52 -20.24 4.20
N GLU A 64 -13.72 -20.71 5.16
CA GLU A 64 -12.82 -21.86 4.99
C GLU A 64 -11.86 -21.70 3.79
N GLU A 65 -11.51 -20.45 3.47
CA GLU A 65 -10.58 -20.11 2.40
C GLU A 65 -9.15 -20.00 2.92
N LEU A 66 -8.17 -20.36 2.09
CA LEU A 66 -6.76 -20.16 2.41
C LEU A 66 -6.39 -18.67 2.33
N TRP A 67 -5.48 -18.25 3.20
CA TRP A 67 -4.91 -16.90 3.16
C TRP A 67 -4.16 -16.66 1.84
N ASN A 68 -4.47 -15.55 1.18
CA ASN A 68 -3.77 -15.11 -0.02
C ASN A 68 -3.28 -13.65 0.14
N THR A 69 -1.95 -13.47 0.16
CA THR A 69 -1.32 -12.16 0.34
C THR A 69 -1.69 -11.17 -0.76
N THR A 70 -1.80 -11.61 -2.02
CA THR A 70 -2.18 -10.74 -3.15
C THR A 70 -3.60 -10.19 -2.96
N HIS A 71 -4.54 -11.02 -2.51
CA HIS A 71 -5.91 -10.56 -2.21
C HIS A 71 -5.95 -9.61 -1.02
N ALA A 72 -5.17 -9.87 0.03
CA ALA A 72 -5.01 -8.97 1.17
C ALA A 72 -4.47 -7.59 0.72
N ILE A 73 -3.41 -7.57 -0.11
CA ILE A 73 -2.83 -6.33 -0.64
C ILE A 73 -3.80 -5.58 -1.54
N ARG A 74 -4.59 -6.28 -2.36
CA ARG A 74 -5.63 -5.64 -3.17
C ARG A 74 -6.68 -4.93 -2.30
N ARG A 75 -7.09 -5.57 -1.20
CA ARG A 75 -8.00 -4.96 -0.21
C ARG A 75 -7.36 -3.73 0.45
N PHE A 76 -6.08 -3.82 0.80
CA PHE A 76 -5.32 -2.69 1.35
C PHE A 76 -5.24 -1.51 0.39
N ARG A 77 -4.85 -1.73 -0.86
CA ARG A 77 -4.84 -0.68 -1.90
C ARG A 77 -6.21 -0.05 -2.10
N LYS A 78 -7.28 -0.84 -2.07
CA LYS A 78 -8.66 -0.31 -2.15
C LYS A 78 -9.01 0.56 -0.93
N GLN A 79 -8.57 0.19 0.26
CA GLN A 79 -8.76 1.01 1.47
C GLN A 79 -8.03 2.34 1.35
N LEU A 80 -6.77 2.34 0.94
CA LEU A 80 -5.99 3.57 0.70
C LEU A 80 -6.65 4.45 -0.37
N TRP A 81 -7.10 3.86 -1.48
CA TRP A 81 -7.84 4.57 -2.53
C TRP A 81 -9.10 5.26 -1.98
N ASN A 82 -9.89 4.57 -1.17
CA ASN A 82 -11.10 5.13 -0.56
C ASN A 82 -10.81 6.29 0.41
N LYS A 83 -9.57 6.37 0.94
CA LYS A 83 -9.09 7.49 1.75
C LYS A 83 -8.49 8.64 0.92
N GLY A 84 -8.35 8.46 -0.39
CA GLY A 84 -7.66 9.41 -1.27
C GLY A 84 -6.14 9.26 -1.31
N GLU A 85 -5.59 8.21 -0.69
CA GLU A 85 -4.15 7.95 -0.59
C GLU A 85 -3.68 7.11 -1.79
N ASN A 86 -3.50 7.78 -2.92
CA ASN A 86 -3.21 7.14 -4.21
C ASN A 86 -1.70 7.12 -4.51
N PHE A 87 -0.96 6.27 -3.80
CA PHE A 87 0.50 6.15 -3.92
C PHE A 87 1.00 5.90 -5.36
N HIS A 88 0.24 5.17 -6.18
CA HIS A 88 0.59 4.93 -7.59
C HIS A 88 -0.07 5.92 -8.56
N GLY A 89 -1.20 6.53 -8.18
CA GLY A 89 -1.90 7.48 -9.04
C GLY A 89 -1.06 8.74 -9.26
N GLN A 90 -0.49 9.27 -8.18
CA GLN A 90 0.36 10.47 -8.26
C GLN A 90 1.64 10.22 -9.05
N GLU A 91 2.37 9.12 -8.79
CA GLU A 91 3.58 8.78 -9.55
C GLU A 91 3.28 8.58 -11.05
N ILE A 92 2.19 7.89 -11.41
CA ILE A 92 1.80 7.70 -12.82
C ILE A 92 1.41 9.04 -13.46
N THR A 93 0.67 9.89 -12.75
CA THR A 93 0.31 11.23 -13.25
C THR A 93 1.56 12.08 -13.44
N THR A 94 2.49 12.08 -12.49
CA THR A 94 3.76 12.81 -12.60
C THR A 94 4.61 12.28 -13.76
N MET A 95 4.74 10.96 -13.91
CA MET A 95 5.45 10.37 -15.06
C MET A 95 4.80 10.75 -16.40
N TYR A 96 3.46 10.78 -16.44
CA TYR A 96 2.71 11.16 -17.64
C TYR A 96 2.85 12.66 -17.95
N GLU A 97 2.81 13.52 -16.93
CA GLU A 97 3.06 14.96 -17.06
C GLU A 97 4.50 15.24 -17.49
N GLU A 98 5.49 14.52 -16.95
CA GLU A 98 6.90 14.60 -17.36
C GLU A 98 7.10 14.12 -18.81
N TYR A 99 6.40 13.06 -19.23
CA TYR A 99 6.38 12.58 -20.61
C TYR A 99 5.81 13.65 -21.55
N LEU A 100 4.64 14.20 -21.23
CA LEU A 100 4.02 15.28 -22.00
C LEU A 100 4.90 16.54 -22.05
N ALA A 101 5.57 16.89 -20.95
CA ALA A 101 6.48 18.03 -20.90
C ALA A 101 7.73 17.82 -21.78
N LYS A 102 8.25 16.59 -21.85
CA LYS A 102 9.40 16.25 -22.71
C LYS A 102 9.06 16.11 -24.18
N HIS A 103 7.81 15.85 -24.54
CA HIS A 103 7.40 15.60 -25.92
C HIS A 103 6.47 16.68 -26.49
N ARG A 104 6.25 17.77 -25.71
CA ARG A 104 5.44 18.94 -26.09
C ARG A 104 5.90 19.64 -27.37
N ASP A 105 7.20 19.53 -27.69
CA ASP A 105 7.81 20.17 -28.86
C ASP A 105 7.87 19.24 -30.09
N GLN A 106 7.49 17.96 -29.96
CA GLN A 106 7.47 17.00 -31.08
C GLN A 106 6.12 16.91 -31.80
N ASP A 107 5.03 17.38 -31.19
CA ASP A 107 3.69 17.42 -31.80
C ASP A 107 3.42 18.72 -32.58
N GLN A 108 4.44 19.59 -32.76
CA GLN A 108 4.39 20.71 -33.71
C GLN A 108 5.06 20.33 -35.04
N ASP A 109 4.64 19.23 -35.66
CA ASP A 109 4.90 19.03 -37.09
C ASP A 109 3.68 19.58 -37.87
N PRO A 110 3.82 20.69 -38.63
CA PRO A 110 2.70 21.31 -39.34
C PRO A 110 2.19 20.51 -40.55
N ASN A 111 2.74 19.32 -40.85
CA ASN A 111 2.49 18.59 -42.10
C ASN A 111 1.51 17.41 -42.00
N LEU A 112 0.60 17.37 -41.02
CA LEU A 112 -0.48 16.38 -40.96
C LEU A 112 -1.86 16.94 -41.33
N VAL A 113 -1.91 17.88 -42.27
CA VAL A 113 -3.13 18.22 -43.00
C VAL A 113 -2.83 18.23 -44.50
N GLU A 114 -3.03 17.08 -45.14
CA GLU A 114 -3.52 16.96 -46.52
C GLU A 114 -4.37 15.69 -46.65
#